data_AF-A0A6B2SLM2-F1
#
_entry.id   AF-A0A6B2SLM2-F1
#
_cell.length_a   1.000
_cell.length_b   1.000
_cell.length_c   1.000
_cell.angle_alpha   90.00
_cell.angle_beta   90.00
_cell.angle_gamma   90.00
#
_symmetry.space_group_name_H-M   'P 1'
#
loop_
_entity.id
_entity.type
_entity.pdbx_description
1 polymer ?
#
loop_
_entity_poly.entity_id
_entity_poly.type
_entity_poly.pdbx_seq_one_letter_code
_entity_poly.pdbx_strand_id
1 'polypeptide(L)' 'RALASAVAHGAAAVQLPGSAMPSPADLAPDAVTVTSEVPLSRVLTEPAT' A
#
# COMPACT_ATOMS: atom_id res chain seq x y z
N ARG A 1 -8.92 10.98 4.44
CA ARG A 1 -8.59 9.60 4.91
C ARG A 1 -9.02 8.48 3.94
N ALA A 2 -10.02 8.68 3.07
CA ALA A 2 -10.48 7.64 2.15
C ALA A 2 -9.37 7.06 1.24
N LEU A 3 -8.50 7.91 0.66
CA LEU A 3 -7.41 7.44 -0.21
C LEU A 3 -6.42 6.53 0.52
N ALA A 4 -5.96 6.94 1.71
CA ALA A 4 -5.05 6.13 2.51
C ALA A 4 -5.66 4.75 2.86
N SER A 5 -6.95 4.73 3.23
CA SER A 5 -7.67 3.48 3.49
C SER A 5 -7.81 2.60 2.26
N ALA A 6 -8.06 3.18 1.07
CA ALA A 6 -8.16 2.43 -0.17
C ALA A 6 -6.81 1.81 -0.59
N VAL A 7 -5.72 2.59 -0.47
CA VAL A 7 -4.36 2.09 -0.74
C VAL A 7 -3.99 0.97 0.23
N ALA A 8 -4.30 1.12 1.52
CA ALA A 8 -4.05 0.07 2.51
C ALA A 8 -4.80 -1.23 2.20
N HIS A 9 -6.05 -1.15 1.72
CA HIS A 9 -6.80 -2.33 1.28
C HIS A 9 -6.14 -3.03 0.09
N GLY A 10 -5.77 -2.28 -0.95
CA GLY A 10 -5.09 -2.85 -2.12
C GLY A 10 -3.76 -3.50 -1.75
N ALA A 11 -2.96 -2.83 -0.91
CA ALA A 11 -1.69 -3.34 -0.43
C ALA A 11 -1.83 -4.60 0.43
N ALA A 12 -2.88 -4.69 1.26
CA ALA A 12 -3.16 -5.91 2.02
C ALA A 12 -3.60 -7.05 1.09
N ALA A 13 -4.51 -6.79 0.15
CA ALA A 13 -5.07 -7.80 -0.74
C ALA A 13 -4.01 -8.54 -1.58
N VAL A 14 -2.98 -7.83 -2.08
CA VAL A 14 -1.90 -8.45 -2.88
C VAL A 14 -0.92 -9.29 -2.07
N GLN A 15 -0.91 -9.12 -0.75
CA GLN A 15 -0.04 -9.90 0.14
C GLN A 15 -0.73 -11.17 0.67
N LEU A 16 -2.06 -11.27 0.54
CA LEU A 16 -2.82 -12.40 1.04
C LEU A 16 -2.85 -13.55 0.01
N PRO A 17 -2.75 -14.80 0.47
CA PRO A 17 -2.82 -15.96 -0.41
C PRO A 17 -4.23 -16.09 -1.00
N GLY A 18 -4.29 -16.54 -2.26
CA GLY A 18 -5.54 -16.88 -2.92
C GLY A 18 -6.51 -15.72 -3.11
N SER A 19 -6.03 -14.48 -3.11
CA SER A 19 -6.84 -13.26 -3.28
C SER A 19 -7.96 -13.14 -2.23
N ALA A 20 -7.68 -13.57 -0.99
CA ALA A 20 -8.60 -13.45 0.12
C ALA A 20 -8.94 -11.97 0.42
N MET A 21 -10.16 -11.74 0.95
CA MET A 21 -10.59 -10.41 1.36
C MET A 21 -9.82 -9.97 2.62
N PRO A 22 -9.16 -8.80 2.62
CA PRO A 22 -8.49 -8.29 3.81
C PRO A 22 -9.45 -8.09 4.98
N SER A 23 -9.05 -8.56 6.16
CA SER A 23 -9.73 -8.26 7.41
C SER A 23 -9.22 -6.94 8.00
N PRO A 24 -9.92 -6.32 8.96
CA PRO A 24 -9.44 -5.10 9.61
C PRO A 24 -8.04 -5.23 10.24
N ALA A 25 -7.64 -6.43 10.65
CA ALA A 25 -6.31 -6.67 11.25
C ALA A 25 -5.17 -6.64 10.21
N ASP A 26 -5.49 -6.83 8.93
CA ASP A 26 -4.52 -6.81 7.83
C ASP A 26 -4.27 -5.38 7.31
N LEU A 27 -5.11 -4.42 7.71
CA LEU A 27 -5.05 -3.05 7.22
C LEU A 27 -4.11 -2.21 8.07
N ALA A 28 -3.15 -1.55 7.42
CA ALA A 28 -2.27 -0.57 8.06
C ALA A 28 -2.39 0.82 7.40
N PRO A 29 -3.51 1.56 7.57
CA PRO A 29 -3.69 2.88 6.96
C PRO A 29 -2.65 3.91 7.40
N ASP A 30 -2.16 3.80 8.64
CA ASP A 30 -1.16 4.72 9.19
C ASP A 30 0.26 4.49 8.59
N ALA A 31 0.48 3.36 7.91
CA ALA A 31 1.70 3.13 7.14
C ALA A 31 1.67 3.79 5.74
N VAL A 32 0.52 4.33 5.32
CA VAL A 32 0.35 4.99 4.02
C VAL A 32 0.62 6.49 4.13
N THR A 33 1.61 6.97 3.40
CA THR A 33 1.85 8.40 3.23
C THR A 33 1.21 8.89 1.92
N VAL A 34 0.25 9.82 2.04
CA VAL A 34 -0.33 10.53 0.89
C VAL A 34 0.34 11.89 0.77
N THR A 35 0.93 12.16 -0.38
CA THR A 35 1.63 13.42 -0.67
C THR A 35 1.30 13.88 -2.08
N SER A 36 1.30 15.19 -2.31
CA SER A 36 1.25 15.79 -3.65
C SER A 36 2.64 15.93 -4.27
N GLU A 37 3.70 15.85 -3.46
CA GLU A 37 5.07 15.94 -3.93
C GLU A 37 5.63 14.56 -4.28
N VAL A 38 6.17 14.44 -5.49
CA VAL A 38 6.75 13.19 -5.98
C VAL A 38 8.17 13.03 -5.38
N PRO A 39 8.44 11.95 -4.61
CA PRO A 39 9.72 11.78 -3.94
C PRO A 39 10.81 11.26 -4.90
N LEU A 40 11.37 12.15 -5.72
CA LEU A 40 12.39 11.83 -6.74
C LEU A 40 13.71 11.29 -6.18
N SER A 41 13.98 11.48 -4.88
CA SER A 41 15.19 11.01 -4.20
C SER A 41 15.08 9.58 -3.67
N ARG A 42 13.93 8.92 -3.83
CA ARG A 42 13.72 7.55 -3.37
C ARG A 42 14.43 6.56 -4.32
N VAL A 43 15.46 5.90 -3.81
CA VAL A 43 16.20 4.88 -4.57
C VAL A 43 15.29 3.66 -4.84
N LEU A 44 15.31 3.18 -6.08
CA LEU A 44 14.63 1.93 -6.46
C LEU A 44 15.50 0.74 -6.05
N THR A 45 14.96 -0.15 -5.23
CA THR A 45 15.70 -1.31 -4.67
C THR A 45 15.38 -2.63 -5.37
N GLU A 46 14.28 -2.71 -6.12
CA GLU A 46 13.82 -3.90 -6.83
C GLU A 46 13.88 -3.66 -8.35
N PRO A 47 14.12 -4.70 -9.18
CA PRO A 47 14.24 -4.54 -10.63
C PRO A 47 12.90 -4.20 -11.29
N ALA A 48 12.91 -3.27 -12.25
CA ALA A 48 11.82 -3.12 -13.21
C ALA A 48 12.12 -4.07 -14.40
N THR A 49 11.69 -5.33 -14.28
CA THR A 49 11.67 -6.28 -15.41
C THR A 49 10.46 -6.08 -16.29
#